data_AF-A0A8I1AHI0-F1
#
_entry.id   AF-A0A8I1AHI0-F1
#
_cell.length_a   1.000
_cell.length_b   1.000
_cell.length_c   1.000
_cell.angle_alpha   90.00
_cell.angle_beta   90.00
_cell.angle_gamma   90.00
#
_symmetry.space_group_name_H-M   'P 1'
#
loop_
_entity.id
_entity.type
_entity.pdbx_description
1 polymer ?
#
loop_
_entity_poly.entity_id
_entity_poly.type
_entity_poly.pdbx_seq_one_letter_code
_entity_poly.pdbx_strand_id
1 'polypeptide(L)'
;MKSKIGLSFCIIYLLLSAFCLYIALDPMTDNKGNFVFLQLPIGFQVSAFNVIGLGPLLDRLSWMEAYSLVVPVTLLFLYGIGWLLSLSIHFINARIGPL
;
A
#
# COMPACT_ATOMS: atom_id res chain seq x y z
N MET A 1 -16.26 -10.99 -10.09
CA MET A 1 -16.06 -9.75 -10.87
C MET A 1 -14.68 -9.20 -10.56
N LYS A 2 -13.84 -8.93 -11.56
CA LYS A 2 -12.54 -8.26 -11.33
C LYS A 2 -12.78 -6.76 -11.20
N SER A 3 -12.33 -6.13 -10.10
CA SER A 3 -12.45 -4.68 -9.92
C SER A 3 -11.31 -3.97 -10.63
N LYS A 4 -11.62 -3.26 -11.72
CA LYS A 4 -10.63 -2.41 -12.42
C LYS A 4 -10.13 -1.29 -11.51
N ILE A 5 -11.01 -0.68 -10.72
CA ILE A 5 -10.67 0.38 -9.77
C ILE A 5 -9.70 -0.15 -8.70
N GLY A 6 -10.00 -1.32 -8.12
CA GLY A 6 -9.13 -1.95 -7.12
C GLY A 6 -7.75 -2.32 -7.68
N LEU A 7 -7.71 -2.83 -8.92
CA LEU A 7 -6.45 -3.10 -9.60
C LEU A 7 -5.64 -1.81 -9.84
N SER A 8 -6.28 -0.72 -10.25
CA SER A 8 -5.61 0.57 -10.44
C SER A 8 -4.98 1.09 -9.15
N PHE A 9 -5.67 0.99 -8.01
CA PHE A 9 -5.10 1.37 -6.71
C PHE A 9 -3.86 0.53 -6.35
N CYS A 10 -3.92 -0.79 -6.59
CA CYS A 10 -2.78 -1.68 -6.38
C CYS A 10 -1.58 -1.30 -7.26
N ILE A 11 -1.80 -1.04 -8.55
CA ILE A 11 -0.75 -0.68 -9.50
C ILE A 11 -0.08 0.64 -9.10
N ILE A 12 -0.87 1.67 -8.78
CA ILE A 12 -0.34 2.98 -8.36
C ILE A 12 0.51 2.83 -7.10
N TYR A 13 0.01 2.07 -6.11
CA TYR A 13 0.76 1.79 -4.89
C TYR A 13 2.10 1.09 -5.17
N LEU A 14 2.10 0.07 -6.02
CA LEU A 14 3.33 -0.65 -6.39
C LEU A 14 4.32 0.24 -7.13
N LEU A 15 3.86 1.07 -8.06
CA LEU A 15 4.72 1.99 -8.81
C LEU A 15 5.37 3.02 -7.89
N LEU A 16 4.60 3.63 -6.98
CA LEU A 16 5.13 4.56 -5.99
C LEU A 16 6.10 3.88 -5.02
N SER A 17 5.79 2.66 -4.59
CA SER A 17 6.66 1.87 -3.71
C SER A 17 7.98 1.52 -4.40
N ALA A 18 7.92 1.10 -5.67
CA ALA A 18 9.09 0.79 -6.47
C ALA A 18 9.95 2.03 -6.72
N PHE A 19 9.34 3.18 -7.00
CA PHE A 19 10.05 4.46 -7.14
C PHE A 19 10.78 4.84 -5.84
N CYS A 20 10.14 4.71 -4.69
CA CYS A 20 10.79 4.97 -3.40
C CYS A 20 11.93 4.00 -3.13
N LEU A 21 11.73 2.70 -3.39
CA LEU A 21 12.79 1.69 -3.25
C LEU A 21 13.97 1.94 -4.19
N TYR A 22 13.71 2.40 -5.42
CA TYR A 22 14.76 2.76 -6.36
C TYR A 22 15.67 3.86 -5.80
N ILE A 23 15.09 4.92 -5.24
CA ILE A 23 15.86 6.02 -4.63
C ILE A 23 16.56 5.56 -3.36
N ALA A 24 15.89 4.76 -2.53
CA ALA A 24 16.45 4.25 -1.27
C ALA A 24 17.66 3.32 -1.44
N LEU A 25 17.78 2.69 -2.60
CA LEU A 25 18.89 1.80 -2.95
C LEU A 25 19.97 2.52 -3.77
N ASP A 26 19.79 3.81 -4.08
CA ASP A 26 20.78 4.61 -4.80
C ASP A 26 21.98 4.89 -3.88
N PRO A 27 23.20 4.43 -4.23
CA PRO A 27 24.40 4.67 -3.44
C PRO A 27 24.80 6.15 -3.34
N MET A 28 24.24 7.02 -4.18
CA MET A 28 24.48 8.47 -4.14
C MET A 28 23.56 9.20 -3.16
N THR A 29 22.50 8.54 -2.68
CA THR A 29 21.59 9.10 -1.68
C THR A 29 22.21 8.96 -0.29
N ASP A 30 22.09 9.99 0.53
CA ASP A 30 22.61 9.98 1.89
C ASP A 30 21.86 8.96 2.78
N ASN A 31 22.50 8.50 3.86
CA ASN A 31 21.92 7.48 4.74
C ASN A 31 20.54 7.87 5.30
N LYS A 32 20.32 9.18 5.52
CA LYS A 32 19.03 9.68 6.01
C LYS A 32 17.98 9.65 4.91
N GLY A 33 18.31 10.08 3.69
CA GLY A 33 17.44 9.96 2.52
C GLY A 33 17.02 8.51 2.29
N ASN A 34 17.96 7.58 2.32
CA ASN A 34 17.70 6.15 2.15
C ASN A 34 16.65 5.63 3.15
N PHE A 35 16.82 5.97 4.43
CA PHE A 35 15.88 5.59 5.46
C PHE A 35 14.48 6.18 5.26
N VAL A 36 14.40 7.46 4.87
CA VAL A 36 13.10 8.12 4.60
C VAL A 36 12.39 7.44 3.43
N PHE A 37 13.07 7.19 2.32
CA PHE A 37 12.48 6.54 1.15
C PHE A 37 12.09 5.07 1.40
N LEU A 38 12.79 4.34 2.28
CA LEU A 38 12.34 3.02 2.75
C LEU A 38 11.07 3.09 3.59
N GLN A 39 10.87 4.18 4.34
CA GLN A 39 9.68 4.34 5.16
C GLN A 39 8.46 4.80 4.38
N LEU A 40 8.59 5.71 3.42
CA LEU A 40 7.45 6.35 2.76
C LEU A 40 6.36 5.37 2.25
N PRO A 41 6.69 4.22 1.64
CA PRO A 41 5.67 3.30 1.11
C PRO A 41 4.89 2.51 2.17
N ILE A 42 5.49 2.28 3.34
CA ILE A 42 4.95 1.36 4.36
C ILE A 42 4.82 1.98 5.76
N GLY A 43 5.31 3.20 5.97
CA GLY A 43 5.45 3.80 7.29
C GLY A 43 4.12 4.03 7.99
N PHE A 44 3.08 4.43 7.25
CA PHE A 44 1.72 4.55 7.79
C PHE A 44 1.16 3.19 8.22
N GLN A 45 1.41 2.15 7.44
CA GLN A 45 0.96 0.80 7.71
C GLN A 45 1.72 0.19 8.91
N VAL A 46 3.03 0.41 8.99
CA VAL A 46 3.87 0.04 10.14
C VAL A 46 3.36 0.74 11.40
N SER A 47 3.01 2.03 11.32
CA SER A 47 2.40 2.77 12.44
C SER A 47 1.05 2.18 12.83
N ALA A 48 0.19 1.84 11.87
CA ALA A 48 -1.10 1.19 12.14
C ALA A 48 -0.91 -0.18 12.83
N PHE A 49 0.07 -0.98 12.39
CA PHE A 49 0.45 -2.22 13.06
C PHE A 49 0.97 -2.00 14.48
N ASN A 50 1.71 -0.92 14.72
CA ASN A 50 2.16 -0.56 16.05
C ASN A 50 0.97 -0.24 16.98
N VAL A 51 -0.03 0.51 16.49
CA VAL A 51 -1.24 0.84 17.27
C VAL A 51 -2.01 -0.41 17.70
N ILE A 52 -2.03 -1.47 16.89
CA ILE A 52 -2.70 -2.73 17.23
C ILE A 52 -1.80 -3.72 18.01
N GLY A 53 -0.65 -3.26 18.51
CA GLY A 53 0.25 -4.05 19.35
C GLY A 53 1.24 -4.95 18.61
N LEU A 54 1.34 -4.84 17.28
CA LEU A 54 2.29 -5.58 16.45
C LEU A 54 3.62 -4.85 16.22
N GLY A 55 3.84 -3.69 16.86
CA GLY A 55 5.10 -2.92 16.77
C GLY A 55 6.35 -3.74 17.08
N PRO A 56 6.41 -4.46 18.21
CA PRO A 56 7.60 -5.26 18.57
C PRO A 56 7.94 -6.38 17.58
N LEU A 57 6.96 -6.85 16.80
CA LEU A 57 7.20 -7.80 15.72
C LEU A 57 7.90 -7.10 14.55
N LEU A 58 7.39 -5.95 14.13
CA LEU A 58 7.92 -5.19 13.00
C LEU A 58 9.31 -4.61 13.26
N ASP A 59 9.60 -4.19 14.49
CA ASP A 59 10.91 -3.64 14.88
C ASP A 59 12.04 -4.68 14.76
N ARG A 60 11.71 -5.97 14.74
CA ARG A 60 12.68 -7.08 14.59
C ARG A 60 12.90 -7.48 13.14
N LEU A 61 12.08 -6.98 12.21
CA LEU A 61 12.16 -7.34 10.80
C LEU A 61 13.19 -6.47 10.09
N SER A 62 13.93 -7.07 9.17
CA SER A 62 14.62 -6.32 8.13
C SER A 62 13.61 -5.59 7.24
N TRP A 63 14.05 -4.55 6.53
CA TRP A 63 13.21 -3.86 5.55
C TRP A 63 12.59 -4.81 4.52
N MET A 64 13.36 -5.79 4.03
CA MET A 64 12.84 -6.76 3.05
C MET A 64 11.70 -7.60 3.62
N GLU A 65 11.81 -8.04 4.88
CA GLU A 65 10.76 -8.80 5.56
C GLU A 65 9.53 -7.93 5.85
N ALA A 66 9.74 -6.70 6.31
CA ALA A 66 8.67 -5.74 6.55
C ALA A 66 7.88 -5.47 5.25
N TYR A 67 8.54 -5.23 4.13
CA TYR A 67 7.87 -5.08 2.83
C TYR A 67 7.13 -6.33 2.41
N SER A 68 7.73 -7.51 2.59
CA SER A 68 7.13 -8.79 2.23
C SER A 68 5.84 -9.10 3.01
N LEU A 69 5.71 -8.56 4.23
CA LEU A 69 4.49 -8.67 5.04
C LEU A 69 3.50 -7.55 4.73
N VAL A 70 3.94 -6.30 4.72
CA VAL A 70 3.08 -5.12 4.64
C VAL A 70 2.49 -4.92 3.24
N VAL A 71 3.26 -5.16 2.18
CA VAL A 71 2.81 -4.94 0.79
C VAL A 71 1.62 -5.84 0.44
N PRO A 72 1.65 -7.18 0.64
CA PRO A 72 0.49 -8.02 0.33
C PRO A 72 -0.77 -7.64 1.11
N VAL A 73 -0.63 -7.33 2.40
CA VAL A 73 -1.77 -6.89 3.22
C VAL A 73 -2.35 -5.59 2.69
N THR A 74 -1.49 -4.63 2.31
CA THR A 74 -1.91 -3.36 1.72
C THR A 74 -2.61 -3.57 0.37
N LEU A 75 -2.09 -4.45 -0.49
CA LEU A 75 -2.70 -4.76 -1.79
C LEU A 75 -4.09 -5.37 -1.64
N LEU A 76 -4.26 -6.32 -0.71
CA LEU A 76 -5.56 -6.91 -0.41
C LEU A 76 -6.55 -5.85 0.06
N PHE A 77 -6.10 -4.95 0.95
CA PHE A 77 -6.92 -3.85 1.46
C PHE A 77 -7.33 -2.88 0.34
N LEU A 78 -6.39 -2.42 -0.48
CA LEU A 78 -6.65 -1.50 -1.60
C LEU A 78 -7.57 -2.11 -2.66
N TYR A 79 -7.34 -3.38 -3.01
CA TYR A 79 -8.22 -4.08 -3.93
C TYR A 79 -9.63 -4.21 -3.35
N GLY A 80 -9.75 -4.54 -2.06
CA GLY A 80 -11.02 -4.59 -1.33
C GLY A 80 -11.77 -3.27 -1.39
N ILE A 81 -11.12 -2.15 -1.09
CA ILE A 81 -11.71 -0.81 -1.21
C ILE A 81 -12.19 -0.54 -2.62
N GLY A 82 -11.35 -0.77 -3.63
CA GLY A 82 -11.75 -0.52 -5.02
C GLY A 82 -12.86 -1.45 -5.51
N TRP A 83 -12.96 -2.67 -4.97
CA TRP A 83 -14.08 -3.57 -5.22
C TRP A 83 -15.37 -3.05 -4.58
N LEU A 84 -15.33 -2.62 -3.31
CA LEU A 84 -16.48 -2.00 -2.63
C LEU A 84 -16.94 -0.73 -3.35
N LEU A 85 -16.02 0.12 -3.81
CA LEU A 85 -16.36 1.31 -4.58
C LEU A 85 -17.04 0.96 -5.91
N SER A 86 -16.50 -0.03 -6.62
CA SER A 86 -17.11 -0.52 -7.87
C SER A 86 -18.53 -1.07 -7.64
N LEU A 87 -18.74 -1.76 -6.52
CA LEU A 87 -20.03 -2.30 -6.13
C LEU A 87 -21.03 -1.17 -5.82
N SER A 88 -20.61 -0.18 -5.04
CA SER A 88 -21.43 1.00 -4.72
C SER A 88 -21.85 1.78 -5.96
N ILE A 89 -20.94 2.01 -6.91
CA ILE A 89 -21.24 2.67 -8.18
C ILE A 89 -22.29 1.87 -8.97
N HIS A 90 -22.12 0.54 -9.04
CA HIS A 90 -23.07 -0.31 -9.74
C HIS A 90 -24.48 -0.25 -9.11
N PHE A 91 -24.58 -0.32 -7.78
CA PHE A 91 -25.85 -0.19 -7.07
C PHE A 91 -26.52 1.16 -7.27
N ILE A 92 -25.75 2.25 -7.29
CA ILE A 92 -26.27 3.60 -7.53
C ILE A 92 -26.84 3.70 -8.94
N ASN A 93 -26.09 3.27 -9.96
CA ASN A 93 -26.55 3.28 -11.35
C ASN A 93 -27.80 2.42 -11.56
N ALA A 94 -27.91 1.29 -10.86
CA ALA A 94 -29.10 0.43 -10.90
C ALA A 94 -30.34 1.07 -10.25
N ARG A 95 -30.14 1.97 -9.27
CA ARG A 95 -31.22 2.66 -8.54
C ARG A 95 -31.70 3.95 -9.21
N ILE A 96 -30.81 4.69 -9.86
CA ILE A 96 -31.08 6.05 -10.36
C ILE A 96 -31.22 6.09 -11.89
N GLY A 97 -30.90 4.98 -12.59
CA GLY A 97 -30.66 4.98 -14.04
C GLY A 97 -29.23 5.42 -14.35
N PRO A 98 -28.69 5.13 -15.55
CA PRO A 98 -27.38 5.64 -15.93
C PRO A 98 -27.42 7.18 -15.90
N LEU A 99 -26.53 7.79 -15.12
CA LEU A 99 -26.22 9.22 -15.22
C LEU A 99 -25.70 9.55 -16.63
#